data_AF-A0A965PPF6-F1
#
_entry.id   AF-A0A965PPF6-F1
#
_cell.length_a   1.000
_cell.length_b   1.000
_cell.length_c   1.000
_cell.angle_alpha   90.00
_cell.angle_beta   90.00
_cell.angle_gamma   90.00
#
_symmetry.space_group_name_H-M   'P 1'
#
loop_
_entity.id
_entity.type
_entity.pdbx_description
1 polymer ?
#
loop_
_entity_poly.entity_id
_entity_poly.type
_entity_poly.pdbx_seq_one_letter_code
_entity_poly.pdbx_strand_id
1 'polypeptide(L)'
;MLTPNSYEFGSRGDDAIDFINTFVTLTKDSIAGKAGEPIRLRGWQEQLLRDTLVLDERGLFQKRTAVWAMARKNGKSSLITGLGLWFLFNGDEGGEVYSCAAEKEQARITFGDARKLIEREPELAAMCN
;
A
#
# COMPACT_ATOMS: atom_id res chain seq x y z
N MET A 1 -10.92 15.65 -2.28
CA MET A 1 -10.38 16.83 -1.58
C MET A 1 -9.20 16.34 -0.77
N LEU A 2 -7.98 16.72 -1.14
CA LEU A 2 -6.81 16.45 -0.30
C LEU A 2 -6.86 17.44 0.86
N THR A 3 -6.90 16.95 2.09
CA THR A 3 -6.76 17.82 3.28
C THR A 3 -5.39 18.49 3.20
N PRO A 4 -5.28 19.83 3.34
CA PRO A 4 -4.00 20.50 3.38
C PRO A 4 -3.15 19.88 4.51
N ASN A 5 -1.93 19.44 4.19
CA ASN A 5 -1.02 18.84 5.15
C ASN A 5 0.21 19.71 5.31
N SER A 6 0.64 19.92 6.56
CA SER A 6 2.01 20.34 6.85
C SER A 6 2.89 19.10 6.84
N TYR A 7 4.06 19.20 6.22
CA TYR A 7 5.10 18.16 6.25
C TYR A 7 6.18 18.49 7.29
N GLU A 8 5.82 19.26 8.32
CA GLU A 8 6.75 19.82 9.31
C GLU A 8 7.58 18.73 10.01
N PHE A 9 6.94 17.60 10.34
CA PHE A 9 7.59 16.43 10.96
C PHE A 9 7.82 15.29 9.95
N GLY A 10 7.69 15.56 8.65
CA GLY A 10 7.90 14.59 7.57
C GLY A 10 6.73 13.64 7.32
N SER A 11 6.98 12.63 6.49
CA SER A 11 6.02 11.61 6.07
C SER A 11 6.76 10.31 5.77
N ARG A 12 6.16 9.15 6.10
CA ARG A 12 6.64 7.83 5.66
C ARG A 12 6.14 7.44 4.27
N GLY A 13 5.62 8.41 3.52
CA GLY A 13 5.11 8.21 2.16
C GLY A 13 6.15 7.63 1.21
N ASP A 14 7.37 8.18 1.21
CA ASP A 14 8.43 7.73 0.31
C ASP A 14 8.90 6.31 0.65
N ASP A 15 9.00 5.95 1.94
CA ASP A 15 9.26 4.56 2.37
C ASP A 15 8.23 3.59 1.78
N ALA A 16 6.94 3.95 1.84
CA ALA A 16 5.86 3.12 1.31
C ALA A 16 5.88 3.07 -0.22
N ILE A 17 6.20 4.18 -0.88
CA ILE A 17 6.33 4.25 -2.35
C ILE A 17 7.44 3.32 -2.83
N ASP A 18 8.62 3.40 -2.20
CA ASP A 18 9.78 2.59 -2.54
C ASP A 18 9.50 1.10 -2.32
N PHE A 19 8.91 0.75 -1.17
CA PHE A 19 8.46 -0.61 -0.90
C PHE A 19 7.50 -1.13 -1.99
N ILE A 20 6.47 -0.34 -2.33
CA ILE A 20 5.47 -0.74 -3.32
C ILE A 20 6.10 -0.90 -4.71
N ASN A 21 6.91 0.06 -5.15
CA ASN A 21 7.56 -0.01 -6.47
C ASN A 21 8.61 -1.12 -6.58
N THR A 22 9.11 -1.61 -5.44
CA THR A 22 10.10 -2.69 -5.36
C THR A 22 9.43 -4.07 -5.32
N PHE A 23 8.48 -4.27 -4.41
CA PHE A 23 7.97 -5.61 -4.09
C PHE A 23 6.62 -5.94 -4.73
N VAL A 24 5.84 -4.94 -5.15
CA VAL A 24 4.52 -5.20 -5.73
C VAL A 24 4.63 -5.37 -7.23
N THR A 25 4.22 -6.54 -7.73
CA THR A 25 4.12 -6.83 -9.16
C THR A 25 2.68 -6.84 -9.64
N LEU A 26 2.48 -6.55 -10.92
CA LEU A 26 1.17 -6.63 -11.56
C LEU A 26 0.68 -8.08 -11.57
N THR A 27 -0.51 -8.33 -11.02
CA THR A 27 -1.07 -9.68 -10.92
C THR A 27 -1.77 -10.15 -12.20
N LYS A 28 -2.00 -9.24 -13.14
CA LYS A 28 -2.65 -9.48 -14.44
C LYS A 28 -2.21 -8.45 -15.47
N ASP A 29 -2.31 -8.83 -16.74
CA ASP A 29 -2.08 -7.91 -17.84
C ASP A 29 -3.07 -6.74 -17.78
N SER A 30 -2.54 -5.53 -17.97
CA SER A 30 -3.34 -4.32 -17.92
C SER A 30 -2.69 -3.21 -18.74
N ILE A 31 -3.36 -2.05 -18.80
CA ILE A 31 -2.80 -0.83 -19.41
C ILE A 31 -1.49 -0.40 -18.72
N ALA A 32 -1.28 -0.81 -17.46
CA ALA A 32 -0.10 -0.45 -16.69
C ALA A 32 1.12 -1.36 -16.96
N GLY A 33 0.96 -2.49 -17.66
CA GLY A 33 2.03 -3.46 -17.90
C GLY A 33 1.53 -4.91 -17.91
N LYS A 34 2.48 -5.84 -18.07
CA LYS A 34 2.21 -7.28 -18.08
C LYS A 34 2.25 -7.88 -16.68
N ALA A 35 1.59 -9.02 -16.51
CA ALA A 35 1.67 -9.77 -15.26
C ALA A 35 3.12 -10.12 -14.91
N GLY A 36 3.51 -9.90 -13.65
CA GLY A 36 4.88 -10.11 -13.14
C GLY A 36 5.81 -8.91 -13.26
N GLU A 37 5.46 -7.88 -14.03
CA GLU A 37 6.23 -6.63 -14.06
C GLU A 37 6.02 -5.84 -12.75
N PRO A 38 7.06 -5.16 -12.23
CA PRO A 38 6.91 -4.27 -11.09
C PRO A 38 5.86 -3.19 -11.35
N ILE A 39 5.06 -2.88 -10.33
CA ILE A 39 4.18 -1.72 -10.41
C ILE A 39 5.02 -0.43 -10.45
N ARG A 40 4.49 0.58 -11.14
CA ARG A 40 4.99 1.94 -11.06
C ARG A 40 3.85 2.84 -10.61
N LEU A 41 3.95 3.34 -9.39
CA LEU A 41 2.97 4.30 -8.87
C LEU A 41 2.98 5.56 -9.73
N ARG A 42 1.78 6.09 -9.98
CA ARG A 42 1.62 7.38 -10.65
C ARG A 42 1.90 8.49 -9.65
N GLY A 43 2.38 9.64 -10.11
CA GLY A 43 2.71 10.76 -9.21
C GLY A 43 1.57 11.17 -8.25
N TRP A 44 0.30 11.04 -8.67
CA TRP A 44 -0.83 11.29 -7.76
C TRP A 44 -1.02 10.20 -6.68
N GLN A 45 -0.67 8.94 -6.97
CA GLN A 45 -0.71 7.85 -5.99
C GLN A 45 0.41 8.03 -4.96
N GLU A 46 1.59 8.43 -5.43
CA GLU A 46 2.69 8.80 -4.55
C GLU A 46 2.31 9.97 -3.64
N GLN A 47 1.76 11.04 -4.21
CA GLN A 47 1.29 12.18 -3.43
C GLN A 47 0.22 11.79 -2.42
N LEU A 48 -0.72 10.91 -2.81
CA LEU A 48 -1.73 10.37 -1.90
C LEU A 48 -1.12 9.62 -0.71
N LEU A 49 -0.05 8.84 -0.93
CA LEU A 49 0.67 8.14 0.14
C LEU A 49 1.44 9.13 1.04
N ARG A 50 2.17 10.09 0.45
CA ARG A 50 2.85 11.17 1.19
C ARG A 50 1.90 11.94 2.09
N ASP A 51 0.73 12.29 1.56
CA ASP A 51 -0.32 12.97 2.31
C ASP A 51 -0.96 12.09 3.39
N THR A 52 -1.06 10.78 3.16
CA THR A 52 -1.72 9.86 4.10
C THR A 52 -0.81 9.51 5.29
N LEU A 53 0.50 9.37 5.05
CA LEU A 53 1.49 8.87 6.01
C LEU A 53 2.31 9.98 6.69
N VAL A 54 1.74 11.19 6.81
CA VAL A 54 2.35 12.33 7.52
C VAL A 54 2.52 12.01 9.00
N LEU A 55 3.65 12.42 9.57
CA LEU A 55 3.98 12.23 10.98
C LEU A 55 3.65 13.48 11.81
N ASP A 56 3.36 13.28 13.09
CA ASP A 56 3.26 14.31 14.11
C ASP A 56 4.62 14.56 14.81
N GLU A 57 4.65 15.50 15.74
CA GLU A 57 5.85 15.87 16.51
C GLU A 57 6.45 14.71 17.33
N ARG A 58 5.66 13.66 17.58
CA ARG A 58 6.06 12.46 18.33
C ARG A 58 6.56 11.35 17.41
N GLY A 59 6.58 11.57 16.10
CA GLY A 59 6.92 10.56 15.09
C GLY A 59 5.81 9.53 14.86
N LEU A 60 4.58 9.78 15.31
CA LEU A 60 3.42 8.93 15.06
C LEU A 60 2.65 9.43 13.84
N PHE A 61 1.81 8.60 13.22
CA PHE A 61 0.94 9.08 12.14
C PHE A 61 -0.04 10.14 12.65
N GLN A 62 0.01 11.33 12.04
CA GLN A 62 -0.90 12.43 12.35
C GLN A 62 -2.37 12.04 12.17
N LYS A 63 -2.64 11.13 11.22
CA LYS A 63 -3.98 10.65 10.86
C LYS A 63 -4.18 9.22 11.34
N ARG A 64 -5.17 9.03 12.21
CA ARG A 64 -5.64 7.68 12.60
C ARG A 64 -6.57 7.06 11.55
N THR A 65 -7.22 7.89 10.74
CA THR A 65 -8.18 7.44 9.72
C THR A 65 -7.96 8.23 8.44
N ALA A 66 -7.83 7.52 7.32
CA ALA A 66 -7.79 8.10 5.98
C ALA A 66 -8.91 7.48 5.12
N VAL A 67 -9.60 8.33 4.35
CA VAL A 67 -10.67 7.91 3.45
C VAL A 67 -10.31 8.31 2.03
N TRP A 68 -10.23 7.32 1.14
CA TRP A 68 -9.91 7.53 -0.27
C TRP A 68 -11.12 7.24 -1.15
N ALA A 69 -11.61 8.27 -1.84
CA ALA A 69 -12.62 8.13 -2.88
C ALA A 69 -11.93 8.02 -4.25
N MET A 70 -12.05 6.86 -4.90
CA MET A 70 -11.41 6.57 -6.18
C MET A 70 -12.37 5.91 -7.17
N ALA A 71 -12.37 6.39 -8.41
CA ALA A 71 -13.15 5.77 -9.49
C ALA A 71 -12.67 4.34 -9.83
N ARG A 72 -13.51 3.58 -10.54
CA ARG A 72 -13.16 2.22 -10.98
C ARG A 72 -11.96 2.27 -11.94
N LYS A 73 -11.18 1.17 -11.96
CA LYS A 73 -10.00 0.99 -12.83
C LYS A 73 -8.82 1.96 -12.61
N ASN A 74 -8.74 2.61 -11.44
CA ASN A 74 -7.62 3.49 -11.05
C ASN A 74 -6.49 2.80 -10.26
N GLY A 75 -6.37 1.47 -10.33
CA GLY A 75 -5.30 0.75 -9.63
C GLY A 75 -5.40 0.74 -8.10
N LYS A 76 -6.56 1.09 -7.52
CA LYS A 76 -6.74 1.16 -6.06
C LYS A 76 -6.48 -0.15 -5.32
N SER A 77 -6.81 -1.29 -5.93
CA SER A 77 -6.63 -2.59 -5.28
C SER A 77 -5.15 -2.88 -5.05
N SER A 78 -4.32 -2.76 -6.09
CA SER A 78 -2.86 -2.94 -5.98
C SER A 78 -2.22 -1.93 -5.02
N LEU A 79 -2.68 -0.67 -5.04
CA LEU A 79 -2.21 0.35 -4.09
C LEU A 79 -2.51 -0.04 -2.63
N ILE A 80 -3.74 -0.51 -2.35
CA ILE A 80 -4.13 -0.93 -1.00
C ILE A 80 -3.41 -2.21 -0.58
N THR A 81 -3.23 -3.18 -1.49
CA THR A 81 -2.44 -4.40 -1.22
C THR A 81 -1.01 -4.02 -0.83
N GLY A 82 -0.36 -3.18 -1.63
CA GLY A 82 1.01 -2.73 -1.38
C GLY A 82 1.16 -1.97 -0.07
N LEU A 83 0.24 -1.04 0.22
CA LEU A 83 0.24 -0.32 1.50
C LEU A 83 0.01 -1.26 2.69
N GLY A 84 -0.88 -2.25 2.56
CA GLY A 84 -1.12 -3.24 3.60
C GLY A 84 0.12 -4.10 3.88
N LEU A 85 0.84 -4.52 2.85
CA LEU A 85 2.11 -5.24 3.00
C LEU A 85 3.18 -4.36 3.66
N TRP A 86 3.28 -3.07 3.27
CA TRP A 86 4.20 -2.15 3.91
C TRP A 86 3.91 -2.01 5.41
N PHE A 87 2.65 -1.86 5.82
CA PHE A 87 2.29 -1.86 7.24
C PHE A 87 2.61 -3.18 7.94
N LEU A 88 2.49 -4.31 7.25
CA LEU A 88 2.79 -5.62 7.81
C LEU A 88 4.31 -5.80 8.08
N PHE A 89 5.17 -5.29 7.21
CA PHE A 89 6.62 -5.47 7.31
C PHE A 89 7.38 -4.29 7.95
N ASN A 90 6.83 -3.08 7.89
CA ASN A 90 7.48 -1.84 8.34
C ASN A 90 6.65 -1.06 9.38
N GLY A 91 5.52 -1.62 9.81
CA GLY A 91 4.72 -1.13 10.93
C GLY A 91 5.26 -1.59 12.29
N ASP A 92 4.45 -1.40 13.33
CA ASP A 92 4.80 -1.77 14.69
C ASP A 92 4.86 -3.29 14.86
N GLU A 93 5.77 -3.77 15.72
CA GLU A 93 5.91 -5.19 16.04
C GLU A 93 4.60 -5.74 16.65
N GLY A 94 4.10 -6.84 16.10
CA GLY A 94 2.80 -7.42 16.48
C GLY A 94 1.58 -6.69 15.90
N GLY A 95 1.78 -5.72 15.02
CA GLY A 95 0.69 -5.05 14.30
C GLY A 95 -0.06 -5.99 13.34
N GLU A 96 -1.38 -5.87 13.33
CA GLU A 96 -2.25 -6.67 12.45
C GLU A 96 -2.90 -5.80 11.37
N VAL A 97 -2.84 -6.25 10.12
CA VAL A 97 -3.45 -5.56 8.97
C VAL A 97 -4.70 -6.30 8.51
N TYR A 98 -5.85 -5.64 8.63
CA TYR A 98 -7.14 -6.20 8.26
C TYR A 98 -7.64 -5.62 6.93
N SER A 99 -8.05 -6.50 6.01
CA SER A 99 -8.70 -6.11 4.75
C SER A 99 -10.19 -6.45 4.80
N CYS A 100 -11.04 -5.42 4.81
CA CYS A 100 -12.50 -5.54 4.86
C CYS A 100 -13.15 -5.06 3.57
N ALA A 101 -14.12 -5.81 3.06
CA ALA A 101 -14.92 -5.43 1.90
C ALA A 101 -16.39 -5.84 2.11
N ALA A 102 -17.31 -5.16 1.40
CA ALA A 102 -18.74 -5.47 1.47
C ALA A 102 -19.07 -6.91 1.05
N GLU A 103 -18.26 -7.48 0.16
CA GLU A 103 -18.37 -8.87 -0.29
C GLU A 103 -17.10 -9.64 0.04
N LYS A 104 -17.25 -10.87 0.56
CA LYS A 104 -16.14 -11.76 0.91
C LYS A 104 -15.19 -11.99 -0.27
N GLU A 105 -15.71 -12.04 -1.48
CA GLU A 105 -14.91 -12.27 -2.68
C GLU A 105 -13.97 -11.09 -2.98
N GLN A 106 -14.41 -9.86 -2.74
CA GLN A 106 -13.56 -8.67 -2.90
C GLN A 106 -12.42 -8.64 -1.87
N ALA A 107 -12.69 -9.07 -0.62
CA ALA A 107 -11.67 -9.18 0.40
C ALA A 107 -10.64 -10.28 0.06
N ARG A 108 -11.11 -11.42 -0.47
CA ARG A 108 -10.25 -12.53 -0.93
C ARG A 108 -9.29 -12.12 -2.04
N ILE A 109 -9.68 -11.22 -2.93
CA ILE A 109 -8.81 -10.75 -4.01
C ILE A 109 -7.58 -10.04 -3.41
N THR A 110 -7.78 -9.05 -2.54
CA THR A 110 -6.67 -8.29 -1.93
C THR A 110 -5.76 -9.20 -1.09
N PHE A 111 -6.35 -10.09 -0.29
CA PHE A 111 -5.58 -11.05 0.52
C PHE A 111 -4.82 -12.06 -0.34
N GLY A 112 -5.48 -12.62 -1.37
CA GLY A 112 -4.87 -13.58 -2.28
C GLY A 112 -3.74 -12.96 -3.10
N ASP A 113 -3.87 -11.70 -3.51
CA ASP A 113 -2.80 -10.96 -4.17
C ASP A 113 -1.64 -10.70 -3.21
N ALA A 114 -1.90 -10.28 -1.96
CA ALA A 114 -0.87 -10.11 -0.94
C ALA A 114 -0.06 -11.39 -0.70
N ARG A 115 -0.74 -12.53 -0.52
CA ARG A 115 -0.08 -13.83 -0.33
C ARG A 115 0.78 -14.21 -1.54
N LYS A 116 0.27 -14.05 -2.75
CA LYS A 116 1.03 -14.36 -3.98
C LYS A 116 2.27 -13.48 -4.13
N LEU A 117 2.21 -12.23 -3.69
CA LEU A 117 3.36 -11.33 -3.71
C LEU A 117 4.43 -11.80 -2.73
N ILE A 118 4.04 -12.14 -1.50
CA ILE A 118 4.96 -12.69 -0.49
C ILE A 118 5.58 -14.01 -0.98
N GLU A 119 4.78 -14.95 -1.47
CA GLU A 119 5.25 -16.25 -1.96
C GLU A 119 6.22 -16.16 -3.14
N ARG A 120 6.12 -15.08 -3.94
CA ARG A 120 6.99 -14.86 -5.10
C ARG A 120 8.30 -14.19 -4.73
N GLU A 121 8.34 -13.49 -3.62
CA GLU A 121 9.46 -12.64 -3.26
C GLU A 121 10.24 -13.23 -2.08
N PRO A 122 11.41 -13.86 -2.33
CA PRO A 122 12.10 -14.66 -1.32
C PRO A 122 12.43 -13.89 -0.04
N GLU A 123 12.73 -12.59 -0.14
CA GLU A 123 13.00 -11.73 1.00
C GLU A 123 11.78 -11.57 1.91
N LEU A 124 10.60 -11.31 1.33
CA LEU A 124 9.36 -11.20 2.10
C LEU A 124 8.91 -12.55 2.64
N ALA A 125 9.07 -13.62 1.86
CA ALA A 125 8.76 -14.98 2.31
C ALA A 125 9.60 -15.39 3.51
N ALA A 126 10.90 -15.07 3.53
CA ALA A 126 11.79 -15.39 4.65
C ALA A 126 11.44 -14.65 5.95
N MET A 127 10.72 -13.52 5.86
CA MET A 127 10.22 -12.78 7.02
C MET A 127 8.91 -13.34 7.58
N CYS A 128 8.20 -14.18 6.80
CA CYS A 128 6.98 -14.86 7.20
C CYS A 128 7.30 -16.30 7.63
N ASN A 129 7.56 -16.52 8.93
CA ASN A 129 7.79 -17.85 9.51
C ASN A 129 6.55 -18.75 9.48
#